data_AF-A0A2V6C4W3-F1
#
_entry.id   AF-A0A2V6C4W3-F1
#
_cell.length_a   1.000
_cell.length_b   1.000
_cell.length_c   1.000
_cell.angle_alpha   90.00
_cell.angle_beta   90.00
_cell.angle_gamma   90.00
#
_symmetry.space_group_name_H-M   'P 1'
#
loop_
_entity.id
_entity.type
_entity.pdbx_description
1 polymer ?
#
loop_
_entity_poly.entity_id
_entity_poly.type
_entity_poly.pdbx_seq_one_letter_code
_entity_poly.pdbx_strand_id
1 'polypeptide(L)' 'MILPLLAELSGNIGNIHVGLAALGCGIGVGLTGLGAATAVGRNPGAATPILVQAILAIAFTEAIVFYALYLAHAQ' A
#
# COMPACT_ATOMS: atom_id res chain seq x y z
N MET A 1 -31.86 5.00 -21.28
CA MET A 1 -31.08 5.93 -20.43
C MET A 1 -30.55 5.29 -19.15
N ILE A 2 -31.17 4.21 -18.62
CA ILE A 2 -30.71 3.55 -17.38
C ILE A 2 -29.43 2.71 -17.56
N LEU A 3 -29.23 2.10 -18.74
CA LEU A 3 -28.11 1.21 -19.03
C LEU A 3 -26.71 1.88 -18.97
N PRO A 4 -26.48 3.09 -19.55
CA PRO A 4 -25.19 3.76 -19.40
C PRO A 4 -24.90 4.19 -17.95
N LEU A 5 -25.92 4.56 -17.18
CA LEU A 5 -25.76 4.90 -15.77
C LEU A 5 -25.33 3.69 -14.91
N LEU A 6 -25.87 2.50 -15.20
CA LEU A 6 -25.42 1.26 -14.53
C LEU A 6 -23.98 0.89 -14.90
N ALA A 7 -23.58 1.09 -16.16
CA ALA A 7 -22.23 0.80 -16.63
C ALA A 7 -21.19 1.73 -15.96
N GLU A 8 -21.50 3.02 -15.86
CA GLU A 8 -20.64 4.01 -15.19
C GLU A 8 -20.54 3.74 -13.68
N LEU A 9 -21.64 3.35 -13.04
CA LEU A 9 -21.65 2.95 -11.64
C LEU A 9 -20.82 1.67 -11.39
N SER A 10 -20.93 0.68 -12.28
CA SER A 10 -20.12 -0.54 -12.23
C SER A 10 -18.63 -0.26 -12.40
N GLY A 11 -18.25 0.65 -13.29
CA GLY A 11 -16.86 1.06 -13.49
C GLY A 11 -16.27 1.82 -12.29
N ASN A 12 -17.05 2.74 -11.69
CA ASN A 12 -16.60 3.53 -10.54
C ASN A 12 -16.51 2.71 -9.24
N ILE A 13 -17.46 1.81 -8.99
CA ILE A 13 -17.38 0.88 -7.84
C ILE A 13 -16.30 -0.18 -8.06
N GLY A 14 -16.07 -0.58 -9.32
CA GLY A 14 -15.05 -1.55 -9.70
C GLY A 14 -13.66 -1.21 -9.16
N ASN A 15 -13.30 0.07 -9.06
CA ASN A 15 -11.96 0.51 -8.68
C ASN A 15 -11.76 0.81 -7.17
N ILE A 16 -12.79 0.64 -6.33
CA ILE A 16 -12.70 0.96 -4.90
C ILE A 16 -11.68 0.09 -4.16
N HIS A 17 -11.47 -1.15 -4.61
CA HIS A 17 -10.53 -2.08 -4.01
C HIS A 17 -9.08 -1.60 -4.13
N VAL A 18 -8.72 -0.89 -5.21
CA VAL A 18 -7.40 -0.26 -5.39
C VAL A 18 -7.21 0.84 -4.36
N GLY A 19 -8.22 1.70 -4.18
CA GLY A 19 -8.18 2.78 -3.19
C GLY A 19 -8.03 2.24 -1.75
N LEU A 20 -8.74 1.16 -1.42
CA LEU A 20 -8.63 0.50 -0.12
C LEU A 20 -7.26 -0.16 0.08
N ALA A 21 -6.72 -0.82 -0.95
CA ALA A 21 -5.38 -1.39 -0.91
C ALA A 21 -4.30 -0.31 -0.71
N ALA A 22 -4.39 0.79 -1.45
CA ALA A 22 -3.47 1.92 -1.33
C ALA A 22 -3.55 2.58 0.07
N LEU A 23 -4.75 2.70 0.63
CA LEU A 23 -4.93 3.21 2.00
C LEU A 23 -4.29 2.29 3.04
N GLY A 24 -4.53 0.98 2.96
CA GLY A 24 -3.88 0.00 3.85
C GLY A 24 -2.37 0.02 3.74
N CYS A 25 -1.85 0.13 2.51
CA CYS A 25 -0.41 0.23 2.25
C CYS A 25 0.19 1.51 2.83
N GLY A 26 -0.44 2.67 2.62
CA GLY A 26 0.04 3.94 3.17
C GLY A 26 0.14 3.90 4.69
N ILE A 27 -0.85 3.29 5.37
CA ILE A 27 -0.81 3.07 6.82
C ILE A 27 0.35 2.12 7.20
N GLY A 28 0.49 0.97 6.53
CA GLY A 28 1.53 -0.02 6.82
C GLY A 28 2.95 0.53 6.64
N VAL A 29 3.19 1.27 5.56
CA VAL A 29 4.47 1.94 5.28
C VAL A 29 4.74 3.02 6.32
N GLY A 30 3.74 3.85 6.66
CA GLY A 30 3.87 4.89 7.68
C GLY A 30 4.24 4.33 9.06
N LEU A 31 3.59 3.24 9.49
CA LEU A 31 3.89 2.56 10.75
C LEU A 31 5.28 1.93 10.74
N THR A 32 5.70 1.33 9.61
CA THR A 32 7.05 0.78 9.45
C THR A 32 8.11 1.88 9.58
N GLY A 33 7.90 3.04 8.92
CA GLY A 33 8.78 4.20 9.01
C GLY A 33 8.87 4.76 10.43
N LEU A 34 7.75 4.88 11.13
CA LEU A 34 7.71 5.32 12.54
C LEU A 34 8.50 4.36 13.45
N GLY A 35 8.30 3.06 13.30
CA GLY A 35 9.02 2.03 14.06
C GLY A 35 10.52 2.06 13.79
N ALA A 36 10.91 2.15 12.51
CA ALA A 36 12.30 2.25 12.10
C ALA A 36 12.98 3.51 12.67
N ALA A 37 12.36 4.69 12.51
CA ALA A 37 12.90 5.95 13.04
C ALA A 37 13.09 5.91 14.56
N THR A 38 12.12 5.36 15.28
CA THR A 38 12.20 5.20 16.74
C THR A 38 13.31 4.24 17.15
N ALA A 39 13.46 3.12 16.43
CA ALA A 39 14.52 2.14 16.68
C ALA A 39 15.92 2.73 16.45
N VAL A 40 16.11 3.47 15.34
CA VAL A 40 17.36 4.17 15.05
C VAL A 40 17.66 5.25 16.09
N GLY A 41 16.65 6.03 16.50
CA GLY A 41 16.83 7.05 17.54
C GLY A 41 17.26 6.46 18.89
N ARG A 42 16.82 5.24 19.22
CA ARG A 42 17.22 4.52 20.45
C ARG A 42 18.58 3.84 20.34
N ASN A 43 18.97 3.39 19.14
CA ASN A 43 20.26 2.77 18.89
C ASN A 43 20.84 3.22 17.53
N PRO A 44 21.52 4.38 17.49
CA PRO A 44 22.06 4.92 16.24
C PRO A 44 23.09 4.00 15.55
N GLY A 45 23.79 3.17 16.32
CA GLY A 45 24.76 2.20 15.78
C GLY A 45 24.14 1.08 14.94
N ALA A 46 22.82 0.88 15.05
CA ALA A 46 22.07 -0.13 14.30
C ALA A 46 21.31 0.45 13.10
N ALA A 47 21.62 1.69 12.66
CA ALA A 47 20.89 2.38 11.60
C ALA A 47 20.79 1.57 10.29
N THR A 48 21.92 1.02 9.82
CA THR A 48 21.95 0.26 8.57
C THR A 48 21.16 -1.05 8.66
N PRO A 49 21.35 -1.93 9.67
CA PRO A 49 20.50 -3.11 9.84
C PRO A 49 18.99 -2.80 9.91
N ILE A 50 18.61 -1.74 10.63
CA ILE A 50 17.20 -1.33 10.74
C ILE A 50 16.67 -0.86 9.38
N LEU A 51 17.45 -0.07 8.63
CA LEU A 51 17.08 0.39 7.29
C LEU A 51 16.84 -0.79 6.33
N VAL A 52 17.73 -1.80 6.35
CA VAL A 52 17.58 -2.99 5.50
C VAL A 52 16.28 -3.73 5.82
N GLN A 53 15.98 -3.96 7.10
CA GLN A 53 14.73 -4.59 7.52
C GLN A 53 13.51 -3.75 7.13
N ALA A 54 13.57 -2.44 7.30
CA ALA A 54 12.48 -1.53 6.97
C ALA A 54 12.16 -1.51 5.47
N ILE A 55 13.19 -1.49 4.61
CA ILE A 55 13.02 -1.55 3.16
C ILE A 55 12.32 -2.85 2.74
N LEU A 56 12.72 -4.00 3.32
CA LEU A 56 12.07 -5.28 3.04
C LEU A 56 10.60 -5.27 3.47
N ALA A 57 10.30 -4.76 4.66
CA ALA A 57 8.93 -4.66 5.16
C ALA A 57 8.05 -3.74 4.28
N ILE A 58 8.60 -2.59 3.85
CA ILE A 58 7.93 -1.67 2.93
C ILE A 58 7.67 -2.36 1.59
N ALA A 59 8.67 -3.05 1.03
CA ALA A 59 8.52 -3.76 -0.25
C ALA A 59 7.42 -4.84 -0.21
N PHE A 60 7.32 -5.59 0.89
CA PHE A 60 6.22 -6.55 1.07
C PHE A 60 4.86 -5.87 1.21
N THR A 61 4.81 -4.71 1.87
CA THR A 61 3.58 -3.93 2.03
C THR A 61 3.09 -3.37 0.68
N GLU A 62 4.00 -2.83 -0.13
CA GLU A 62 3.69 -2.27 -1.45
C GLU A 62 3.31 -3.35 -2.48
N ALA A 63 3.85 -4.57 -2.37
CA ALA A 63 3.50 -5.68 -3.25
C ALA A 63 1.99 -5.98 -3.29
N ILE A 64 1.28 -5.76 -2.17
CA ILE A 64 -0.17 -5.95 -2.07
C ILE A 64 -0.94 -4.98 -2.98
N VAL A 65 -0.47 -3.73 -3.09
CA VAL A 65 -1.09 -2.71 -3.94
C VAL A 65 -0.90 -3.04 -5.42
N PHE A 66 0.27 -3.56 -5.79
CA PHE A 66 0.51 -4.00 -7.17
C PHE A 66 -0.43 -5.13 -7.60
N TYR A 67 -0.76 -6.07 -6.70
CA TYR A 67 -1.78 -7.08 -7.00
C TYR A 67 -3.17 -6.48 -7.18
N ALA A 68 -3.57 -5.52 -6.34
CA ALA A 68 -4.84 -4.82 -6.49
C ALA A 68 -4.92 -4.05 -7.81
N LEU A 69 -3.86 -3.33 -8.19
CA LEU A 69 -3.76 -2.61 -9.46
C LEU A 69 -3.80 -3.55 -10.66
N TYR A 70 -3.12 -4.69 -10.59
CA TYR A 70 -3.14 -5.70 -11.65
C TYR A 70 -4.55 -6.25 -11.86
N LEU A 71 -5.24 -6.63 -10.78
CA LEU A 71 -6.61 -7.17 -10.85
C LEU A 71 -7.62 -6.14 -11.37
N ALA A 72 -7.42 -4.85 -11.10
CA ALA A 72 -8.27 -3.78 -11.63
C ALA A 72 -8.18 -3.63 -13.17
N HIS A 73 -7.01 -3.88 -13.76
CA HIS A 73 -6.77 -3.72 -15.21
C HIS A 73 -6.81 -5.05 -15.98
N ALA A 74 -6.98 -6.18 -15.29
CA ALA A 74 -7.03 -7.50 -15.91
C ALA A 74 -8.40 -7.83 -16.54
N GLN A 75 -9.28 -6.84 -16.74
CA GLN A 75 -10.65 -6.99 -17.27
C GLN A 75 -10.79 -6.44 -18.69
#